data_AF-A0A2U9CKZ7-F1
#
_entry.id   AF-A0A2U9CKZ7-F1
#
_cell.length_a   1.000
_cell.length_b   1.000
_cell.length_c   1.000
_cell.angle_alpha   90.00
_cell.angle_beta   90.00
_cell.angle_gamma   90.00
#
_symmetry.space_group_name_H-M   'P 1'
#
loop_
_entity.id
_entity.type
_entity.pdbx_description
1 polymer ?
#
loop_
_entity_poly.entity_id
_entity_poly.type
_entity_poly.pdbx_seq_one_letter_code
_entity_poly.pdbx_strand_id
1 'polypeptide(L)'
;MAAMMNDDVNAGRENIIKGLCIYLNEDPADLVQEYTDVTEANTVSAIETTTVGIYVVKDTPSSDYSDLGIILEGVVVLQDIENGSYGIGAN
;
A
#
# COMPACT_ATOMS: atom_id res chain seq x y z
N MET A 1 24.24 -10.03 2.53
CA MET A 1 24.13 -9.48 1.16
C MET A 1 22.68 -9.29 0.73
N ALA A 2 21.75 -10.20 1.03
CA ALA A 2 20.31 -10.02 0.76
C ALA A 2 19.64 -8.85 1.55
N ALA A 3 20.05 -8.59 2.79
CA ALA A 3 19.51 -7.47 3.58
C ALA A 3 19.80 -6.08 2.96
N MET A 4 21.00 -5.90 2.37
CA MET A 4 21.40 -4.62 1.77
C MET A 4 20.60 -4.30 0.49
N MET A 5 20.26 -5.31 -0.31
CA MET A 5 19.44 -5.12 -1.52
C MET A 5 17.97 -4.80 -1.18
N ASN A 6 17.45 -5.31 -0.05
CA ASN A 6 16.12 -4.95 0.42
C ASN A 6 16.07 -3.51 0.94
N ASP A 7 17.15 -3.00 1.53
CA ASP A 7 17.22 -1.60 1.98
C ASP A 7 17.13 -0.63 0.80
N ASP A 8 17.80 -0.92 -0.32
CA ASP A 8 17.70 -0.11 -1.54
C ASP A 8 16.28 -0.14 -2.15
N VAL A 9 15.63 -1.31 -2.14
CA VAL A 9 14.24 -1.46 -2.61
C VAL A 9 13.26 -0.71 -1.70
N ASN A 10 13.42 -0.83 -0.38
CA ASN A 10 12.57 -0.14 0.59
C ASN A 10 12.78 1.38 0.52
N ALA A 11 14.02 1.85 0.39
CA ALA A 11 14.31 3.27 0.18
C ALA A 11 13.70 3.79 -1.13
N GLY A 12 13.73 2.99 -2.20
CA GLY A 12 13.06 3.30 -3.46
C GLY A 12 11.54 3.44 -3.30
N ARG A 13 10.91 2.48 -2.61
CA ARG A 13 9.47 2.50 -2.30
C ARG A 13 9.08 3.73 -1.48
N GLU A 14 9.85 4.03 -0.43
CA GLU A 14 9.64 5.19 0.42
C GLU A 14 9.71 6.50 -0.39
N ASN A 15 10.70 6.63 -1.28
CA ASN A 15 10.85 7.80 -2.14
C ASN A 15 9.69 7.96 -3.15
N ILE A 16 9.19 6.85 -3.70
CA ILE A 16 8.01 6.87 -4.58
C ILE A 16 6.78 7.33 -3.80
N ILE A 17 6.53 6.78 -2.61
CA ILE A 17 5.37 7.17 -1.78
C ILE A 17 5.45 8.66 -1.42
N LYS A 18 6.62 9.17 -1.02
CA LYS A 18 6.81 10.61 -0.77
C LYS A 18 6.52 11.46 -2.01
N GLY A 19 6.98 11.03 -3.19
CA GLY A 19 6.69 11.70 -4.44
C GLY A 19 5.19 11.72 -4.77
N LEU A 20 4.48 10.61 -4.48
CA LEU A 20 3.03 10.51 -4.65
C LEU A 20 2.27 11.43 -3.71
N CYS A 21 2.65 11.51 -2.43
CA CYS A 21 2.07 12.49 -1.48
C CYS A 21 2.15 13.91 -2.04
N ILE A 22 3.31 14.30 -2.59
CA ILE A 22 3.51 15.63 -3.17
C ILE A 22 2.66 15.83 -4.44
N TYR A 23 2.65 14.85 -5.34
CA TYR A 23 1.93 14.94 -6.62
C TYR A 23 0.41 15.03 -6.43
N LEU A 24 -0.12 14.22 -5.51
CA LEU A 24 -1.54 14.15 -5.20
C LEU A 24 -1.98 15.22 -4.18
N ASN A 25 -1.01 15.89 -3.54
CA ASN A 25 -1.24 16.81 -2.43
C ASN A 25 -2.01 16.14 -1.27
N GLU A 26 -1.64 14.90 -0.97
CA GLU A 26 -2.21 14.07 0.10
C GLU A 26 -1.21 13.94 1.26
N ASP A 27 -1.72 13.84 2.49
CA ASP A 27 -0.90 13.54 3.66
C ASP A 27 -0.41 12.08 3.58
N PRO A 28 0.85 11.77 3.95
CA PRO A 28 1.34 10.39 3.97
C PRO A 28 0.49 9.43 4.82
N ALA A 29 -0.10 9.91 5.92
CA ALA A 29 -0.97 9.11 6.78
C ALA A 29 -2.34 8.84 6.16
N ASP A 30 -2.80 9.72 5.26
CA ASP A 30 -4.07 9.55 4.54
C ASP A 30 -3.86 8.71 3.27
N LEU A 31 -2.68 8.84 2.64
CA LEU A 31 -2.29 8.11 1.44
C LEU A 31 -1.96 6.64 1.70
N VAL A 32 -1.45 6.26 2.86
CA VAL A 32 -1.13 4.85 3.17
C VAL A 32 -1.88 4.42 4.43
N GLN A 33 -2.87 3.56 4.26
CA GLN A 33 -3.71 3.05 5.34
C GLN A 33 -3.48 1.56 5.56
N GLU A 34 -3.10 1.21 6.79
CA GLU A 34 -2.89 -0.18 7.20
C GLU A 34 -4.10 -0.68 8.01
N TYR A 35 -4.73 -1.75 7.52
CA TYR A 35 -5.87 -2.40 8.13
C TYR A 35 -5.44 -3.75 8.70
N THR A 36 -5.35 -3.85 10.02
CA THR A 36 -5.01 -5.09 10.74
C THR A 36 -6.20 -5.56 11.57
N ASP A 37 -6.65 -6.81 11.37
CA ASP A 37 -7.70 -7.44 12.19
C ASP A 37 -8.97 -6.56 12.33
N VAL A 38 -9.35 -5.88 11.25
CA VAL A 38 -10.46 -4.93 11.25
C VAL A 38 -11.73 -5.61 10.75
N THR A 39 -12.84 -5.35 11.43
CA THR A 39 -14.16 -5.76 10.96
C THR A 39 -14.48 -5.07 9.62
N GLU A 40 -15.16 -5.79 8.74
CA GLU A 40 -15.51 -5.35 7.38
C GLU A 40 -16.14 -3.93 7.36
N ALA A 41 -16.96 -3.60 8.38
CA ALA A 41 -17.59 -2.29 8.52
C ALA A 41 -16.62 -1.12 8.78
N ASN A 42 -15.52 -1.34 9.51
CA ASN A 42 -14.53 -0.31 9.79
C ASN A 42 -13.65 -0.04 8.57
N THR A 43 -13.33 -1.08 7.80
CA THR A 43 -12.59 -0.95 6.54
C THR A 43 -13.41 -0.21 5.50
N VAL A 44 -14.70 -0.55 5.34
CA VAL A 44 -15.60 0.12 4.39
C VAL A 44 -15.75 1.61 4.69
N SER A 45 -15.94 1.98 5.96
CA SER A 45 -16.07 3.39 6.35
C SER A 45 -14.78 4.19 6.13
N ALA A 46 -13.61 3.60 6.40
CA ALA A 46 -12.33 4.24 6.10
C ALA A 46 -12.12 4.41 4.59
N ILE A 47 -12.45 3.38 3.79
CA ILE A 47 -12.42 3.45 2.33
C ILE A 47 -13.31 4.60 1.84
N GLU A 48 -14.58 4.66 2.24
CA GLU A 48 -15.55 5.68 1.79
C GLU A 48 -15.08 7.13 2.05
N THR A 49 -14.30 7.35 3.11
CA THR A 49 -13.77 8.67 3.46
C THR A 49 -12.45 9.03 2.77
N THR A 50 -11.83 8.07 2.08
CA THR A 50 -10.50 8.23 1.47
C THR A 50 -10.61 8.78 0.05
N THR A 51 -9.98 9.93 -0.21
CA THR A 51 -9.97 10.55 -1.55
C THR A 51 -8.95 9.86 -2.46
N VAL A 52 -7.71 9.67 -2.01
CA VAL A 52 -6.74 8.79 -2.67
C VAL A 52 -5.94 8.05 -1.62
N GLY A 53 -5.82 6.74 -1.73
CA GLY A 53 -5.09 5.94 -0.75
C GLY A 53 -4.60 4.60 -1.28
N ILE A 54 -3.58 4.07 -0.64
CA ILE A 54 -3.08 2.71 -0.78
C ILE A 54 -3.50 2.01 0.51
N TYR A 55 -4.27 0.95 0.39
CA TYR A 55 -4.62 0.14 1.55
C TYR A 55 -3.84 -1.16 1.57
N VAL A 56 -3.60 -1.60 2.80
CA VAL A 56 -2.87 -2.83 3.10
C VAL A 56 -3.67 -3.63 4.11
N VAL A 57 -4.04 -4.86 3.78
CA VAL A 57 -4.70 -5.78 4.71
C VAL A 57 -3.68 -6.75 5.26
N LYS A 58 -3.74 -6.95 6.57
CA LYS A 58 -2.99 -7.99 7.29
C LYS A 58 -3.92 -8.81 8.16
N ASP A 59 -3.75 -10.13 8.11
CA ASP A 59 -4.47 -11.05 8.99
C ASP A 59 -3.99 -10.94 10.44
N THR A 60 -2.70 -10.67 10.64
CA THR A 60 -2.11 -10.41 11.96
C THR A 60 -1.02 -9.34 11.84
N PRO A 61 -0.68 -8.59 12.90
CA PRO A 61 0.38 -7.58 12.84
C PRO A 61 1.76 -8.14 12.44
N SER A 62 1.96 -9.45 12.60
CA SER A 62 3.17 -10.17 12.21
C SER A 62 3.07 -10.89 10.86
N SER A 63 1.91 -10.90 10.19
CA SER A 63 1.76 -11.56 8.90
C SER A 63 2.30 -10.69 7.78
N ASP A 64 2.67 -11.36 6.69
CA ASP A 64 2.82 -10.70 5.40
C ASP A 64 1.48 -10.08 4.97
N TYR A 65 1.56 -9.16 4.02
CA TYR A 65 0.40 -8.49 3.45
C TYR A 65 -0.48 -9.54 2.75
N SER A 66 -1.75 -9.64 3.18
CA SER A 66 -2.70 -10.57 2.58
C SER A 66 -3.41 -9.97 1.37
N ASP A 67 -3.63 -8.65 1.37
CA ASP A 67 -4.15 -7.90 0.22
C ASP A 67 -3.54 -6.49 0.18
N LEU A 68 -3.35 -5.99 -1.04
CA LEU A 68 -2.87 -4.64 -1.35
C LEU A 68 -3.77 -4.06 -2.43
N GLY A 69 -4.21 -2.82 -2.24
CA GLY A 69 -5.03 -2.14 -3.24
C GLY A 69 -4.97 -0.63 -3.19
N ILE A 70 -5.64 -0.01 -4.16
CA ILE A 70 -5.68 1.44 -4.36
C ILE A 70 -7.12 1.90 -4.29
N ILE A 71 -7.34 2.97 -3.53
CA ILE A 71 -8.60 3.65 -3.34
C ILE A 71 -8.56 4.99 -4.08
N LEU A 72 -9.60 5.29 -4.84
CA LEU A 72 -9.87 6.60 -5.43
C LEU A 72 -11.32 6.98 -5.14
N GLU A 73 -11.51 8.16 -4.56
CA GLU A 73 -12.81 8.78 -4.26
C GLU A 73 -13.78 7.81 -3.54
N GLY A 74 -13.30 7.13 -2.50
CA GLY A 74 -14.12 6.20 -1.74
C GLY A 74 -14.31 4.81 -2.37
N VAL A 75 -13.62 4.51 -3.47
CA VAL A 75 -13.79 3.26 -4.22
C VAL A 75 -12.46 2.55 -4.40
N VAL A 76 -12.44 1.24 -4.12
CA VAL A 76 -11.30 0.38 -4.46
C VAL A 76 -11.26 0.19 -5.98
N VAL A 77 -10.24 0.75 -6.63
CA VAL A 77 -10.07 0.68 -8.08
C VAL A 77 -9.11 -0.42 -8.52
N LEU A 78 -8.22 -0.85 -7.62
CA LEU A 78 -7.28 -1.95 -7.81
C LEU A 78 -7.14 -2.71 -6.49
N GLN A 79 -7.07 -4.03 -6.58
CA GLN A 79 -6.96 -4.97 -5.45
C GLN A 79 -6.06 -6.15 -5.87
N ASP A 80 -5.66 -6.99 -4.91
CA ASP A 80 -4.79 -8.15 -5.16
C ASP A 80 -3.49 -7.76 -5.87
N ILE A 81 -2.93 -6.60 -5.49
CA ILE A 81 -1.65 -6.14 -6.01
C ILE A 81 -0.56 -7.02 -5.38
N GLU A 82 -0.20 -8.10 -6.06
CA GLU A 82 0.87 -8.97 -5.61
C GLU A 82 2.17 -8.18 -5.40
N ASN A 83 2.87 -8.47 -4.30
CA ASN A 83 4.25 -8.03 -4.09
C ASN A 83 5.20 -8.84 -5.00
N GLY A 84 4.87 -8.91 -6.30
CA GLY A 84 5.69 -9.51 -7.32
C GLY A 84 6.95 -8.68 -7.48
N SER A 85 8.09 -9.24 -7.09
CA SER A 85 9.33 -8.93 -7.76
C SER A 85 9.06 -9.13 -9.24
N TYR A 86 8.86 -8.05 -10.00
CA TYR A 86 8.99 -8.10 -11.45
C TYR A 86 10.42 -8.56 -11.69
N GLY A 87 10.59 -9.87 -11.84
CA GLY A 87 11.80 -10.47 -12.34
C GLY A 87 11.98 -9.85 -13.70
N ILE A 88 12.86 -8.85 -13.77
CA ILE A 88 13.28 -8.25 -15.01
C ILE A 88 13.90 -9.41 -15.78
N GLY A 89 13.13 -9.94 -16.73
CA GLY A 89 13.56 -11.04 -17.56
C GLY A 89 14.86 -10.62 -18.23
N ALA A 90 15.94 -11.31 -17.88
CA ALA A 90 17.14 -11.30 -18.69
C ALA A 90 16.74 -11.80 -20.08
N ASN A 91 16.71 -10.88 -21.04
CA ASN A 91 16.76 -11.18 -22.46
C ASN A 91 18.21 -11.02 -22.90
#